data_AF-A0AAU9ZKZ7-F1
#
_entry.id   AF-A0AAU9ZKZ7-F1
#
_cell.length_a   1.000
_cell.length_b   1.000
_cell.length_c   1.000
_cell.angle_alpha   90.00
_cell.angle_beta   90.00
_cell.angle_gamma   90.00
#
_symmetry.space_group_name_H-M   'P 1'
#
loop_
_entity.id
_entity.type
_entity.pdbx_description
1 polymer ?
#
loop_
_entity_poly.entity_id
_entity_poly.type
_entity_poly.pdbx_seq_one_letter_code
_entity_poly.pdbx_strand_id
1 'polypeptide(L)'
;MDSLFSQCHPFVPPKHYYEACLFDSCFVPGSGMECASVQAYAALCANEGTCIDWRTHTQGACSVECPSHREYQACGPAEEPTCQSGSFQNSTLLVEGCFCPEGTTKFAPGYDVCVKTCGCVGPDYVPREFGERFEFDCKECVCLEGGSGIVCHPKKCTGGTQTTCEEDGTYLVEEVNPDDKCCNITSCKCDTKRCKAERPSCMLGFEMKINHVPGKCCPVYSCEPKDVCVHQNAEYQPGSPVHSTKCQDCVCTDTKDNVTQLNVISCTHVPCNTTSCNSGFELVEVPGECCKKCQQTHCIIERPNQEYLILKPGDIQKNPNDKCTFFSCVKISNQLISSISNITCPDFNPSDCVPGSITYMPNGCCKTCIPNNQTRIPCSAMPVMKEISYNGCTKNVSMNYCSGSCGTFAMYSVQVQDLDHKCSCCKEERTSERQVTLECPDGSELSHTYTHIESCLCQDTVCGLPQAKQVRTRRSSAWFLGRK
;
A
#
# COMPACT_ATOMS: atom_id res chain seq x y z
N MET A 1 11.22 96.86 56.89
CA MET A 1 12.17 96.13 57.76
C MET A 1 11.32 95.27 58.67
N ASP A 2 11.26 93.99 58.34
CA ASP A 2 10.35 93.02 58.96
C ASP A 2 10.69 92.81 60.46
N SER A 3 9.68 92.53 61.28
CA SER A 3 9.86 92.36 62.74
C SER A 3 10.54 91.03 63.09
N LEU A 4 10.45 90.04 62.22
CA LEU A 4 10.92 88.68 62.45
C LEU A 4 12.45 88.57 62.64
N PHE A 5 13.23 89.27 61.81
CA PHE A 5 14.70 89.28 61.88
C PHE A 5 15.28 90.39 62.77
N SER A 6 14.43 91.11 63.50
CA SER A 6 14.83 92.29 64.28
C SER A 6 15.94 92.02 65.29
N GLN A 7 15.97 90.83 65.90
CA GLN A 7 17.01 90.42 66.84
C GLN A 7 18.37 90.21 66.18
N CYS A 8 18.40 89.87 64.89
CA CYS A 8 19.61 89.63 64.11
C CYS A 8 20.17 90.90 63.46
N HIS A 9 19.33 91.89 63.13
CA HIS A 9 19.74 93.12 62.45
C HIS A 9 20.96 93.85 63.05
N PRO A 10 21.18 93.88 64.39
CA PRO A 10 22.38 94.49 64.98
C PRO A 10 23.68 93.76 64.65
N PHE A 11 23.62 92.45 64.44
CA PHE A 11 24.77 91.59 64.14
C PHE A 11 24.99 91.46 62.63
N VAL A 12 23.91 91.28 61.87
CA VAL A 12 23.94 91.11 60.42
C VAL A 12 23.04 92.17 59.77
N PRO A 13 23.58 93.32 59.31
CA PRO A 13 22.77 94.39 58.73
C PRO A 13 22.03 93.93 57.45
N PRO A 14 20.69 94.06 57.37
CA PRO A 14 19.89 93.45 56.30
C PRO A 14 20.05 94.12 54.92
N LYS A 15 20.58 95.34 54.86
CA LYS A 15 20.54 96.18 53.65
C LYS A 15 21.15 95.48 52.42
N HIS A 16 22.37 94.98 52.53
CA HIS A 16 23.07 94.35 51.41
C HIS A 16 22.42 93.04 50.96
N TYR A 17 21.92 92.25 51.90
CA TYR A 17 21.23 90.98 51.60
C TYR A 17 19.84 91.21 50.99
N TYR A 18 19.13 92.26 51.43
CA TYR A 18 17.88 92.68 50.84
C TYR A 18 18.06 93.21 49.41
N GLU A 19 19.09 94.03 49.16
CA GLU A 19 19.44 94.50 47.82
C GLU A 19 19.82 93.34 46.89
N ALA A 20 20.58 92.35 47.39
CA ALA A 20 20.89 91.13 46.65
C ALA A 20 19.63 90.30 46.35
N CYS A 21 18.75 90.11 47.33
CA CYS A 21 17.47 89.42 47.15
C CYS A 21 16.61 90.10 46.07
N LEU A 22 16.49 91.43 46.09
CA LEU A 22 15.76 92.19 45.06
C LEU A 22 16.36 91.98 43.67
N PHE A 23 17.69 91.98 43.58
CA PHE A 23 18.39 91.70 42.33
C PHE A 23 18.08 90.28 41.85
N ASP A 24 18.32 89.25 42.65
CA ASP A 24 18.14 87.85 42.25
C ASP A 24 16.67 87.53 41.86
N SER A 25 15.71 88.11 42.60
CA SER A 25 14.27 87.91 42.35
C SER A 25 13.79 88.58 41.05
N CYS A 26 14.39 89.73 40.67
CA CYS A 26 14.02 90.43 39.43
C CYS A 26 14.63 89.78 38.18
N PHE A 27 15.82 89.19 38.30
CA PHE A 27 16.54 88.60 37.18
C PHE A 27 16.10 87.15 36.88
N VAL A 28 15.58 86.43 37.88
CA VAL A 28 15.13 85.03 37.71
C VAL A 28 13.76 84.79 38.39
N PRO A 29 12.67 85.39 37.88
CA PRO A 29 11.35 85.28 38.51
C PRO A 29 10.84 83.84 38.53
N GLY A 30 10.28 83.42 39.66
CA GLY A 30 9.66 82.10 39.82
C GLY A 30 10.63 80.94 40.05
N SER A 31 11.91 81.22 40.31
CA SER A 31 12.94 80.22 40.60
C SER A 31 13.10 79.87 42.09
N GLY A 32 12.39 80.58 42.98
CA GLY A 32 12.53 80.42 44.44
C GLY A 32 13.79 81.07 45.01
N MET A 33 14.44 81.96 44.27
CA MET A 33 15.64 82.70 44.71
C MET A 33 15.35 83.63 45.88
N GLU A 34 14.10 84.08 46.03
CA GLU A 34 13.61 84.79 47.22
C GLU A 34 13.83 83.93 48.46
N CYS A 35 13.42 82.66 48.41
CA CYS A 35 13.55 81.71 49.51
C CYS A 35 15.01 81.38 49.80
N ALA A 36 15.84 81.20 48.76
CA ALA A 36 17.27 80.95 48.92
C ALA A 36 17.99 82.16 49.57
N SER A 37 17.62 83.38 49.19
CA SER A 37 18.17 84.62 49.77
C SER A 37 17.80 84.77 51.24
N VAL A 38 16.54 84.49 51.59
CA VAL A 38 16.08 84.52 52.98
C VAL A 38 16.71 83.39 53.80
N GLN A 39 16.85 82.19 53.24
CA GLN A 39 17.56 81.06 53.86
C GLN A 39 19.02 81.42 54.18
N ALA A 40 19.73 82.02 53.23
CA ALA A 40 21.12 82.44 53.43
C ALA A 40 21.23 83.49 54.55
N TYR A 41 20.32 84.46 54.57
CA TYR A 41 20.28 85.47 55.64
C TYR A 41 19.95 84.85 57.01
N ALA A 42 18.99 83.92 57.06
CA ALA A 42 18.65 83.18 58.27
C ALA A 42 19.81 82.32 58.78
N ALA A 43 20.60 81.71 57.89
CA ALA A 43 21.79 80.96 58.26
C ALA A 43 22.88 81.85 58.87
N LEU A 44 23.08 83.07 58.34
CA LEU A 44 23.98 84.05 58.95
C LEU A 44 23.52 84.47 60.34
N CYS A 45 22.21 84.70 60.51
CA CYS A 45 21.62 84.98 61.82
C CYS A 45 21.81 83.82 62.81
N ALA A 46 21.62 82.57 62.35
CA ALA A 46 21.82 81.38 63.15
C ALA A 46 23.30 81.22 63.59
N ASN A 47 24.25 81.59 62.73
CA ASN A 47 25.67 81.62 63.07
C ASN A 47 26.02 82.63 64.18
N GLU A 48 25.27 83.73 64.26
CA GLU A 48 25.36 84.71 65.36
C GLU A 48 24.51 84.31 66.59
N GLY A 49 24.04 83.06 66.65
CA GLY A 49 23.26 82.51 67.77
C GLY A 49 21.78 82.86 67.74
N THR A 50 21.28 83.52 66.69
CA THR A 50 19.87 83.90 66.53
C THR A 50 19.23 83.03 65.45
N CYS A 51 18.83 81.82 65.82
CA CYS A 51 18.11 80.92 64.91
C CYS A 51 16.61 81.24 64.89
N ILE A 52 16.04 81.37 63.69
CA ILE A 52 14.67 81.85 63.47
C ILE A 52 13.94 80.88 62.54
N ASP A 53 12.77 80.40 62.96
CA ASP A 53 11.88 79.61 62.12
C ASP A 53 11.12 80.48 61.12
N TRP A 54 11.82 80.93 60.09
CA TRP A 54 11.28 81.89 59.12
C TRP A 54 10.32 81.26 58.12
N ARG A 55 10.44 79.95 57.82
CA ARG A 55 9.64 79.29 56.77
C ARG A 55 8.16 79.20 57.14
N THR A 56 7.82 79.03 58.41
CA THR A 56 6.42 79.01 58.88
C THR A 56 5.70 80.34 58.66
N HIS A 57 6.44 81.45 58.56
CA HIS A 57 5.90 82.78 58.25
C HIS A 57 5.69 83.05 56.75
N THR A 58 6.09 82.13 55.87
CA THR A 58 5.97 82.30 54.41
C THR A 58 4.65 81.80 53.80
N GLN A 59 3.70 81.34 54.64
CA GLN A 59 2.42 80.75 54.20
C GLN A 59 2.59 79.62 53.17
N GLY A 60 3.68 78.86 53.28
CA GLY A 60 3.99 77.73 52.42
C GLY A 60 4.78 78.06 51.14
N ALA A 61 5.05 79.34 50.85
CA ALA A 61 5.77 79.76 49.65
C ALA A 61 7.21 79.21 49.59
N CYS A 62 7.85 79.01 50.75
CA CYS A 62 9.21 78.49 50.87
C CYS A 62 9.25 77.13 51.60
N SER A 63 8.27 76.24 51.37
CA SER A 63 8.26 74.91 52.03
C SER A 63 9.43 74.03 51.59
N VAL A 64 9.93 73.18 52.50
CA VAL A 64 11.01 72.21 52.24
C VAL A 64 10.47 70.79 52.45
N GLU A 65 10.80 69.89 51.54
CA GLU A 65 10.52 68.45 51.68
C GLU A 65 11.77 67.73 52.18
N CYS A 66 11.63 67.02 53.30
CA CYS A 66 12.69 66.18 53.84
C CYS A 66 12.60 64.74 53.30
N PRO A 67 13.74 64.01 53.22
CA PRO A 67 13.75 62.59 52.90
C PRO A 67 12.83 61.79 53.83
N SER A 68 12.31 60.66 53.33
CA SER A 68 11.45 59.78 54.11
C SER A 68 12.09 59.43 55.47
N HIS A 69 11.30 59.54 56.54
CA HIS A 69 11.70 59.34 57.96
C HIS A 69 12.50 60.47 58.62
N ARG A 70 12.64 61.63 57.97
CA ARG A 70 13.17 62.86 58.59
C ARG A 70 12.14 63.99 58.57
N GLU A 71 12.26 64.88 59.53
CA GLU A 71 11.39 66.05 59.68
C GLU A 71 12.20 67.34 59.58
N TYR A 72 11.61 68.35 58.94
CA TYR A 72 12.21 69.67 58.84
C TYR A 72 12.24 70.34 60.21
N GLN A 73 13.40 70.86 60.59
CA GLN A 73 13.53 71.75 61.74
C GLN A 73 14.32 72.98 61.32
N ALA A 74 13.79 74.17 61.64
CA ALA A 74 14.47 75.42 61.37
C ALA A 74 15.73 75.62 62.22
N CYS A 75 15.75 75.01 63.40
CA CYS A 75 16.81 75.15 64.40
C CYS A 75 17.15 73.80 65.01
N GLY A 76 17.92 72.99 64.30
CA GLY A 76 18.46 71.72 64.80
C GLY A 76 19.95 71.80 65.11
N PRO A 77 20.51 70.83 65.84
CA PRO A 77 21.95 70.81 66.16
C PRO A 77 22.79 70.58 64.90
N ALA A 78 23.91 71.30 64.75
CA ALA A 78 24.83 71.09 63.62
C ALA A 78 25.39 69.65 63.53
N GLU A 79 25.53 68.98 64.67
CA GLU A 79 25.91 67.57 64.76
C GLU A 79 24.79 66.76 65.43
N GLU A 80 24.16 65.87 64.66
CA GLU A 80 23.11 64.99 65.17
C GLU A 80 23.69 63.88 66.07
N PRO A 81 23.08 63.59 67.24
CA PRO A 81 23.46 62.42 68.03
C PRO A 81 23.23 61.14 67.21
N THR A 82 24.17 60.21 67.31
CA THR A 82 24.07 58.90 66.65
C THR A 82 24.08 57.76 67.65
N CYS A 83 23.59 56.59 67.26
CA CYS A 83 23.69 55.38 68.09
C CYS A 83 25.13 54.97 68.46
N GLN A 84 26.14 55.46 67.72
CA GLN A 84 27.56 55.21 68.00
C GLN A 84 28.19 56.28 68.90
N SER A 85 27.57 57.44 69.04
CA SER A 85 28.09 58.57 69.81
C SER A 85 27.70 58.44 71.29
N GLY A 86 28.57 57.83 72.09
CA GLY A 86 28.40 57.72 73.56
C GLY A 86 28.57 59.04 74.34
N SER A 87 28.66 60.19 73.67
CA SER A 87 28.84 61.50 74.29
C SER A 87 28.05 62.54 73.48
N PHE A 88 27.13 63.23 74.15
CA PHE A 88 26.48 64.43 73.63
C PHE A 88 27.56 65.51 73.47
N GLN A 89 28.13 65.62 72.28
CA GLN A 89 28.86 66.83 71.89
C GLN A 89 27.81 67.93 71.82
N ASN A 90 27.73 68.75 72.87
CA ASN A 90 26.87 69.93 72.91
C ASN A 90 27.47 71.00 71.99
N SER A 91 27.38 70.79 70.68
CA SER A 91 27.58 71.86 69.73
C SER A 91 26.42 72.83 69.89
N THR A 92 26.69 74.03 70.38
CA THR A 92 25.68 75.09 70.57
C THR A 92 25.27 75.74 69.25
N LEU A 93 25.87 75.33 68.14
CA LEU A 93 25.56 75.83 66.81
C LEU A 93 24.27 75.18 66.29
N LEU A 94 23.29 76.02 65.96
CA LEU A 94 22.02 75.62 65.39
C LEU A 94 22.01 75.87 63.88
N VAL A 95 21.49 74.91 63.12
CA VAL A 95 21.37 74.98 61.66
C VAL A 95 19.98 74.54 61.20
N GLU A 96 19.54 75.10 60.08
CA GLU A 96 18.31 74.69 59.39
C GLU A 96 18.57 73.38 58.63
N GLY A 97 17.68 72.40 58.74
CA GLY A 97 17.86 71.12 58.06
C GLY A 97 16.77 70.07 58.32
N CYS A 98 17.07 68.84 57.88
CA CYS A 98 16.21 67.67 58.06
C CYS A 98 16.79 66.74 59.11
N PHE A 99 16.06 66.56 60.21
CA PHE A 99 16.52 65.85 61.40
C PHE A 99 15.63 64.65 61.71
N CYS A 100 16.09 63.78 62.60
CA CYS A 100 15.25 62.70 63.10
C CYS A 100 14.09 63.24 63.96
N PRO A 101 12.85 62.70 63.79
CA PRO A 101 11.70 63.10 64.59
C PRO A 101 11.91 62.80 66.08
N GLU A 102 11.16 63.48 66.95
CA GLU A 102 11.24 63.28 68.39
C GLU A 102 11.07 61.79 68.78
N GLY A 103 11.95 61.31 69.66
CA GLY A 103 11.97 59.90 70.10
C GLY A 103 12.70 58.96 69.14
N THR A 104 13.36 59.47 68.10
CA THR A 104 14.27 58.69 67.25
C THR A 104 15.66 59.32 67.22
N THR A 105 16.67 58.56 66.82
CA THR A 105 18.07 58.99 66.75
C THR A 105 18.70 58.48 65.46
N LYS A 106 19.66 59.22 64.93
CA LYS A 106 20.38 58.84 63.71
C LYS A 106 21.19 57.57 63.97
N PHE A 107 21.16 56.62 63.03
CA PHE A 107 21.89 55.36 63.23
C PHE A 107 23.41 55.55 63.33
N ALA A 108 24.03 56.20 62.33
CA ALA A 108 25.46 56.47 62.29
C ALA A 108 25.77 57.70 61.41
N PRO A 109 26.97 58.31 61.51
CA PRO A 109 27.37 59.39 60.62
C PRO A 109 27.31 58.93 59.14
N GLY A 110 26.69 59.75 58.28
CA GLY A 110 26.51 59.43 56.85
C GLY A 110 25.32 58.52 56.52
N TYR A 111 24.56 58.05 57.51
CA TYR A 111 23.32 57.29 57.29
C TYR A 111 22.08 58.17 57.50
N ASP A 112 21.09 58.03 56.62
CA ASP A 112 19.85 58.80 56.69
C ASP A 112 18.71 58.15 57.49
N VAL A 113 18.99 57.01 58.12
CA VAL A 113 18.01 56.20 58.86
C VAL A 113 17.90 56.65 60.32
N CYS A 114 16.67 56.94 60.76
CA CYS A 114 16.31 57.25 62.14
C CYS A 114 15.74 56.03 62.85
N VAL A 115 16.27 55.70 64.03
CA VAL A 115 15.90 54.50 64.80
C VAL A 115 15.41 54.87 66.20
N LYS A 116 14.44 54.12 66.74
CA LYS A 116 13.95 54.29 68.12
C LYS A 116 14.87 53.63 69.14
N THR A 117 15.38 52.45 68.80
CA THR A 117 16.30 51.66 69.59
C THR A 117 17.52 51.34 68.75
N CYS A 118 18.71 51.42 69.34
CA CYS A 118 19.96 51.12 68.65
C CYS A 118 20.13 49.61 68.51
N GLY A 119 20.55 49.16 67.33
CA GLY A 119 20.64 47.75 66.97
C GLY A 119 21.50 47.53 65.73
N CYS A 120 21.06 46.68 64.80
CA CYS A 120 21.73 46.47 63.52
C CYS A 120 20.88 47.02 62.37
N VAL A 121 21.52 47.47 61.30
CA VAL A 121 20.85 47.79 60.04
C VAL A 121 21.45 46.90 58.95
N GLY A 122 20.60 46.09 58.32
CA GLY A 122 21.00 45.17 57.27
C GLY A 122 21.08 45.83 55.89
N PRO A 123 21.44 45.04 54.85
CA PRO A 123 21.38 45.48 53.45
C PRO A 123 19.98 45.87 52.98
N ASP A 124 18.94 45.46 53.72
CA ASP A 124 17.54 45.81 53.52
C ASP A 124 17.17 47.19 54.10
N TYR A 125 18.11 47.88 54.75
CA TYR A 125 17.92 49.16 55.45
C TYR A 125 16.86 49.11 56.57
N VAL A 126 16.50 47.91 57.02
CA VAL A 126 15.55 47.72 58.11
C VAL A 126 16.31 47.72 59.44
N PRO A 127 16.00 48.63 60.37
CA PRO A 127 16.55 48.58 61.73
C PRO A 127 16.03 47.37 62.47
N ARG A 128 16.94 46.64 63.12
CA ARG A 128 16.65 45.41 63.86
C ARG A 128 17.21 45.49 65.26
N GLU A 129 16.46 44.95 66.21
CA GLU A 129 16.90 44.91 67.60
C GLU A 129 17.98 43.85 67.80
N PHE A 130 18.83 44.07 68.80
CA PHE A 130 19.81 43.07 69.15
C PHE A 130 19.13 41.76 69.61
N GLY A 131 19.63 40.64 69.11
CA GLY A 131 19.04 39.31 69.30
C GLY A 131 17.91 38.97 68.32
N GLU A 132 17.44 39.92 67.51
CA GLU A 132 16.39 39.68 66.52
C GLU A 132 16.86 38.67 65.46
N ARG A 133 16.02 37.67 65.19
CA ARG A 133 16.23 36.65 64.14
C ARG A 133 15.27 36.89 62.99
N PHE A 134 15.79 36.85 61.77
CA PHE A 134 15.00 37.13 60.56
C PHE A 134 15.52 36.32 59.39
N GLU A 135 14.67 36.14 58.38
CA GLU A 135 15.07 35.50 57.13
C GLU A 135 15.35 36.57 56.07
N PHE A 136 16.51 36.49 55.42
CA PHE A 136 16.87 37.36 54.31
C PHE A 136 17.66 36.56 53.28
N ASP A 137 17.24 36.61 52.02
CA ASP A 137 17.93 35.91 50.91
C ASP A 137 18.20 34.42 51.21
N CYS A 138 17.16 33.71 51.67
CA CYS A 138 17.22 32.29 52.01
C CYS A 138 18.26 31.92 53.08
N LYS A 139 18.59 32.89 53.94
CA LYS A 139 19.47 32.72 55.09
C LYS A 139 18.75 33.13 56.35
N GLU A 140 18.98 32.37 57.40
CA GLU A 140 18.57 32.73 58.75
C GLU A 140 19.63 33.65 59.34
N CYS A 141 19.25 34.89 59.59
CA CYS A 141 20.09 35.97 60.07
C CYS A 141 19.76 36.32 61.53
N VAL A 142 20.76 36.81 62.26
CA VAL A 142 20.61 37.34 63.62
C VAL A 142 21.40 38.64 63.77
N CYS A 143 20.77 39.65 64.38
CA CYS A 143 21.46 40.86 64.80
C CYS A 143 22.17 40.63 66.14
N LEU A 144 23.50 40.79 66.19
CA LEU A 144 24.32 40.55 67.38
C LEU A 144 24.74 41.85 68.07
N GLU A 145 24.75 41.84 69.40
CA GLU A 145 25.28 42.93 70.23
C GLU A 145 26.80 43.10 70.07
N GLY A 146 27.31 44.29 70.40
CA GLY A 146 28.76 44.51 70.53
C GLY A 146 29.52 44.71 69.21
N GLY A 147 28.85 45.18 68.16
CA GLY A 147 29.50 45.57 66.89
C GLY A 147 29.73 44.43 65.90
N SER A 148 29.21 43.23 66.18
CA SER A 148 29.30 42.08 65.25
C SER A 148 28.30 42.15 64.09
N GLY A 149 27.38 43.12 64.09
CA GLY A 149 26.43 43.37 63.02
C GLY A 149 25.45 42.21 62.81
N ILE A 150 25.11 41.94 61.55
CA ILE A 150 24.20 40.85 61.16
C ILE A 150 25.02 39.64 60.72
N VAL A 151 24.74 38.48 61.32
CA VAL A 151 25.32 37.19 60.96
C VAL A 151 24.24 36.30 60.37
N CYS A 152 24.50 35.73 59.20
CA CYS A 152 23.54 34.90 58.46
C CYS A 152 24.09 33.49 58.21
N HIS A 153 23.22 32.49 58.32
CA HIS A 153 23.50 31.10 57.98
C HIS A 153 22.52 30.58 56.92
N PRO A 154 22.96 29.74 55.96
CA PRO A 154 22.05 29.14 54.99
C PRO A 154 20.90 28.40 55.68
N LYS A 155 19.67 28.71 55.27
CA LYS A 155 18.46 28.05 55.77
C LYS A 155 18.53 26.55 55.46
N LYS A 156 18.20 25.71 56.45
CA LYS A 156 18.15 24.26 56.26
C LYS A 156 16.74 23.86 55.84
N CYS A 157 16.60 23.33 54.62
CA CYS A 157 15.33 22.83 54.13
C CYS A 157 14.97 21.49 54.79
N THR A 158 13.88 21.46 55.55
CA THR A 158 13.26 20.23 56.07
C THR A 158 12.23 19.74 55.06
N GLY A 159 12.66 18.96 54.07
CA GLY A 159 11.77 18.35 53.07
C GLY A 159 12.20 16.92 52.77
N GLY A 160 11.26 15.98 52.89
CA GLY A 160 11.46 14.58 52.51
C GLY A 160 11.73 14.50 51.02
N THR A 161 12.98 14.24 50.66
CA THR A 161 13.36 13.97 49.28
C THR A 161 12.78 12.62 48.91
N GLN A 162 11.73 12.62 48.10
CA GLN A 162 11.29 11.42 47.44
C GLN A 162 12.42 10.99 46.50
N THR A 163 13.17 9.96 46.88
CA THR A 163 14.37 9.53 46.15
C THR A 163 14.05 8.70 44.92
N THR A 164 12.83 8.19 44.82
CA THR A 164 12.37 7.29 43.74
C THR A 164 10.88 7.43 43.48
N CYS A 165 10.50 7.39 42.21
CA CYS A 165 9.12 7.19 41.79
C CYS A 165 8.89 5.70 41.49
N GLU A 166 7.94 5.07 42.19
CA GLU A 166 7.66 3.63 42.03
C GLU A 166 6.78 3.33 40.81
N GLU A 167 6.12 4.35 40.26
CA GLU A 167 5.15 4.21 39.18
C GLU A 167 5.81 4.22 37.79
N ASP A 168 5.45 3.27 36.92
CA ASP A 168 6.04 3.19 35.57
C ASP A 168 5.72 4.43 34.73
N GLY A 169 6.68 4.85 33.91
CA GLY A 169 6.59 6.08 33.12
C GLY A 169 6.72 7.38 33.93
N THR A 170 6.83 7.32 35.26
CA THR A 170 7.07 8.51 36.07
C THR A 170 8.57 8.79 36.28
N TYR A 171 8.92 10.05 36.49
CA TYR A 171 10.29 10.48 36.75
C TYR A 171 10.34 11.63 37.74
N LEU A 172 11.48 11.74 38.44
CA LEU A 172 11.72 12.76 39.44
C LEU A 172 12.00 14.11 38.78
N VAL A 173 11.34 15.14 39.28
CA VAL A 173 11.58 16.53 38.93
C VAL A 173 11.79 17.32 40.23
N GLU A 174 12.84 18.13 40.26
CA GLU A 174 13.03 19.14 41.30
C GLU A 174 12.28 20.40 40.91
N GLU A 175 11.36 20.82 41.77
CA GLU A 175 10.58 22.04 41.62
C GLU A 175 10.78 22.92 42.86
N VAL A 176 10.70 24.23 42.69
CA VAL A 176 10.72 25.15 43.84
C VAL A 176 9.47 24.93 44.66
N ASN A 177 9.61 24.81 45.98
CA ASN A 177 8.49 24.62 46.88
C ASN A 177 7.58 25.87 46.84
N PRO A 178 6.28 25.72 46.51
CA PRO A 178 5.34 26.84 46.52
C PRO A 178 5.21 27.52 47.88
N ASP A 179 5.34 26.76 48.96
CA ASP A 179 5.21 27.24 50.34
C ASP A 179 6.52 27.84 50.88
N ASP A 180 7.66 27.48 50.29
CA ASP A 180 8.99 27.98 50.66
C ASP A 180 9.89 28.16 49.43
N LYS A 181 9.91 29.37 48.87
CA LYS A 181 10.69 29.69 47.66
C LYS A 181 12.19 29.44 47.79
N CYS A 182 12.70 29.27 49.01
CA CYS A 182 14.10 28.99 49.28
C CYS A 182 14.45 27.49 49.22
N CYS A 183 13.46 26.63 49.13
CA CYS A 183 13.64 25.19 49.15
C CYS A 183 13.11 24.52 47.88
N ASN A 184 13.83 23.50 47.42
CA ASN A 184 13.36 22.64 46.34
C ASN A 184 12.64 21.43 46.94
N ILE A 185 11.59 20.98 46.26
CA ILE A 185 10.89 19.74 46.51
C ILE A 185 11.02 18.83 45.30
N THR A 186 11.05 17.53 45.56
CA THR A 186 11.04 16.50 44.52
C THR A 186 9.60 16.05 44.28
N SER A 187 9.12 16.11 43.05
CA SER A 187 7.81 15.59 42.65
C SER A 187 7.94 14.58 41.50
N CYS A 188 7.06 13.56 41.49
CA CYS A 188 7.00 12.60 40.40
C CYS A 188 6.07 13.12 39.30
N LYS A 189 6.62 13.31 38.10
CA LYS A 189 5.85 13.68 36.90
C LYS A 189 5.73 12.50 35.96
N CYS A 190 4.63 12.45 35.22
CA CYS A 190 4.37 11.42 34.23
C CYS A 190 4.97 11.79 32.86
N ASP A 191 5.70 10.85 32.25
CA ASP A 191 6.13 10.87 30.85
C ASP A 191 5.79 9.53 30.18
N THR A 192 4.76 9.55 29.33
CA THR A 192 4.27 8.35 28.64
C THR A 192 5.30 7.74 27.67
N LYS A 193 6.35 8.48 27.29
CA LYS A 193 7.44 7.95 26.47
C LYS A 193 8.38 7.02 27.25
N ARG A 194 8.33 7.07 28.58
CA ARG A 194 9.16 6.24 29.48
C ARG A 194 8.46 4.97 29.94
N CYS A 195 7.23 4.73 29.49
CA CYS A 195 6.50 3.51 29.78
C CYS A 195 7.22 2.31 29.17
N LYS A 196 7.41 1.25 29.97
CA LYS A 196 8.11 0.03 29.53
C LYS A 196 7.24 -0.89 28.69
N ALA A 197 5.92 -0.75 28.78
CA ALA A 197 4.97 -1.59 28.08
C ALA A 197 5.07 -1.37 26.55
N GLU A 198 5.52 -2.39 25.83
CA GLU A 198 5.46 -2.42 24.37
C GLU A 198 4.01 -2.64 23.91
N ARG A 199 3.65 -2.06 22.76
CA ARG A 199 2.30 -2.23 22.20
C ARG A 199 2.11 -3.68 21.76
N PRO A 200 1.10 -4.41 22.28
CA PRO A 200 0.87 -5.78 21.87
C PRO A 200 0.38 -5.84 20.41
N SER A 201 0.82 -6.85 19.68
CA SER A 201 0.25 -7.22 18.39
C SER A 201 -0.95 -8.14 18.63
N CYS A 202 -2.14 -7.68 18.28
CA CYS A 202 -3.35 -8.48 18.43
C CYS A 202 -3.48 -9.54 17.32
N MET A 203 -4.05 -10.69 17.68
CA MET A 203 -4.37 -11.74 16.70
C MET A 203 -5.44 -11.26 15.71
N LEU A 204 -5.52 -11.89 14.54
CA LEU A 204 -6.54 -11.59 13.54
C LEU A 204 -7.95 -11.71 14.13
N GLY A 205 -8.83 -10.76 13.76
CA GLY A 205 -10.15 -10.61 14.35
C GLY A 205 -10.16 -9.79 15.64
N PHE A 206 -9.01 -9.39 16.20
CA PHE A 206 -8.94 -8.55 17.39
C PHE A 206 -8.24 -7.22 17.08
N GLU A 207 -8.70 -6.15 17.70
CA GLU A 207 -8.10 -4.82 17.60
C GLU A 207 -7.54 -4.34 18.95
N MET A 208 -6.47 -3.56 18.90
CA MET A 208 -5.89 -2.97 20.09
C MET A 208 -6.74 -1.79 20.57
N LYS A 209 -7.16 -1.84 21.83
CA LYS A 209 -7.73 -0.71 22.58
C LYS A 209 -6.74 -0.19 23.59
N ILE A 210 -6.81 1.12 23.82
CA ILE A 210 -5.97 1.85 24.76
C ILE A 210 -6.87 2.37 25.87
N ASN A 211 -6.60 1.93 27.10
CA ASN A 211 -7.35 2.31 28.29
C ASN A 211 -6.48 3.15 29.22
N HIS A 212 -6.94 4.36 29.54
CA HIS A 212 -6.30 5.25 30.51
C HIS A 212 -6.91 5.04 31.89
N VAL A 213 -6.15 4.44 32.80
CA VAL A 213 -6.60 4.19 34.18
C VAL A 213 -6.31 5.44 35.03
N PRO A 214 -7.30 6.01 35.75
CA PRO A 214 -7.07 7.13 36.65
C PRO A 214 -6.01 6.80 37.71
N GLY A 215 -5.04 7.68 37.89
CA GLY A 215 -3.92 7.47 38.82
C GLY A 215 -2.81 6.55 38.30
N LYS A 216 -2.83 6.21 37.00
CA LYS A 216 -1.72 5.56 36.29
C LYS A 216 -1.20 6.47 35.18
N CYS A 217 0.12 6.64 35.10
CA CYS A 217 0.79 7.38 34.05
C CYS A 217 0.74 6.63 32.71
N CYS A 218 1.04 5.33 32.74
CA CYS A 218 1.10 4.51 31.53
C CYS A 218 -0.28 3.95 31.14
N PRO A 219 -0.64 4.00 29.84
CA PRO A 219 -1.86 3.40 29.35
C PRO A 219 -1.78 1.87 29.39
N VAL A 220 -2.94 1.23 29.58
CA VAL A 220 -3.08 -0.23 29.52
C VAL A 220 -3.60 -0.61 28.15
N TYR A 221 -2.92 -1.52 27.47
CA TYR A 221 -3.32 -2.05 26.18
C TYR A 221 -4.13 -3.35 26.35
N SER A 222 -5.27 -3.46 25.67
CA SER A 222 -6.08 -4.68 25.60
C SER A 222 -6.42 -5.00 24.14
N CYS A 223 -6.49 -6.28 23.79
CA CYS A 223 -6.99 -6.72 22.48
C CYS A 223 -8.47 -7.08 22.63
N GLU A 224 -9.33 -6.37 21.91
CA GLU A 224 -10.78 -6.57 21.92
C GLU A 224 -11.26 -7.17 20.59
N PRO A 225 -12.25 -8.07 20.61
CA PRO A 225 -12.77 -8.74 19.42
C PRO A 225 -13.49 -7.75 18.49
N LYS A 226 -13.24 -7.87 17.19
CA LYS A 226 -13.91 -7.14 16.11
C LYS A 226 -15.16 -7.91 15.64
N ASP A 227 -16.09 -7.20 15.03
CA ASP A 227 -17.30 -7.78 14.41
C ASP A 227 -17.01 -8.39 13.02
N VAL A 228 -16.12 -9.39 12.98
CA VAL A 228 -15.68 -10.06 11.74
C VAL A 228 -15.56 -11.56 11.94
N CYS A 229 -15.63 -12.33 10.85
CA CYS A 229 -15.24 -13.74 10.85
C CYS A 229 -13.77 -13.89 10.45
N VAL A 230 -13.09 -14.88 11.02
CA VAL A 230 -11.69 -15.18 10.67
C VAL A 230 -11.59 -16.56 10.02
N HIS A 231 -11.03 -16.63 8.82
CA HIS A 231 -10.78 -17.89 8.12
C HIS A 231 -9.44 -17.86 7.38
N GLN A 232 -8.62 -18.91 7.53
CA GLN A 232 -7.35 -19.12 6.81
C GLN A 232 -6.50 -17.85 6.66
N ASN A 233 -6.37 -17.09 7.76
CA ASN A 233 -5.56 -15.87 7.85
C ASN A 233 -6.16 -14.61 7.19
N ALA A 234 -7.47 -14.58 6.93
CA ALA A 234 -8.20 -13.42 6.42
C ALA A 234 -9.42 -13.07 7.32
N GLU A 235 -9.75 -11.78 7.35
CA GLU A 235 -10.94 -11.24 8.03
C GLU A 235 -12.06 -10.98 7.01
N TYR A 236 -13.26 -11.42 7.33
CA TYR A 236 -14.45 -11.27 6.49
C TYR A 236 -15.49 -10.44 7.22
N GLN A 237 -16.03 -9.43 6.52
CA GLN A 237 -17.15 -8.66 7.04
C GLN A 237 -18.45 -9.48 7.01
N PRO A 238 -19.42 -9.19 7.89
CA PRO A 238 -20.70 -9.87 7.86
C PRO A 238 -21.38 -9.75 6.49
N GLY A 239 -22.02 -10.82 6.04
CA GLY A 239 -22.60 -10.96 4.71
C GLY A 239 -21.59 -11.27 3.60
N SER A 240 -20.29 -11.24 3.87
CA SER A 240 -19.28 -11.55 2.84
C SER A 240 -19.15 -13.05 2.58
N PRO A 241 -19.00 -13.48 1.31
CA PRO A 241 -18.70 -14.86 0.99
C PRO A 241 -17.28 -15.20 1.46
N VAL A 242 -17.16 -16.32 2.17
CA VAL A 242 -15.89 -16.83 2.68
C VAL A 242 -15.36 -17.87 1.71
N HIS A 243 -14.07 -17.78 1.37
CA HIS A 243 -13.44 -18.76 0.51
C HIS A 243 -13.44 -20.13 1.21
N SER A 244 -14.28 -21.05 0.71
CA SER A 244 -14.40 -22.42 1.20
C SER A 244 -14.19 -23.42 0.07
N THR A 245 -14.20 -24.70 0.41
CA THR A 245 -14.15 -25.80 -0.55
C THR A 245 -15.22 -25.63 -1.63
N LYS A 246 -14.95 -26.10 -2.85
CA LYS A 246 -15.81 -25.88 -4.04
C LYS A 246 -17.27 -26.38 -3.90
N CYS A 247 -17.59 -27.15 -2.85
CA CYS A 247 -18.92 -27.72 -2.59
C CYS A 247 -19.69 -27.08 -1.43
N GLN A 248 -19.13 -26.07 -0.78
CA GLN A 248 -19.78 -25.36 0.31
C GLN A 248 -19.85 -23.88 -0.03
N ASP A 249 -21.04 -23.31 0.10
CA ASP A 249 -21.23 -21.87 0.11
C ASP A 249 -21.20 -21.39 1.55
N CYS A 250 -20.18 -20.61 1.90
CA CYS A 250 -19.94 -20.16 3.26
C CYS A 250 -20.04 -18.63 3.32
N VAL A 251 -20.77 -18.13 4.30
CA VAL A 251 -20.98 -16.70 4.51
C VAL A 251 -20.66 -16.35 5.95
N CYS A 252 -19.98 -15.21 6.14
CA CYS A 252 -19.78 -14.65 7.46
C CYS A 252 -21.10 -14.08 7.99
N THR A 253 -21.55 -14.54 9.17
CA THR A 253 -22.83 -14.09 9.76
C THR A 253 -22.63 -12.91 10.71
N ASP A 254 -23.73 -12.35 11.22
CA ASP A 254 -23.72 -11.39 12.34
C ASP A 254 -23.78 -12.08 13.72
N THR A 255 -23.81 -13.41 13.75
CA THR A 255 -23.91 -14.17 15.01
C THR A 255 -22.53 -14.35 15.62
N LYS A 256 -22.39 -13.99 16.90
CA LYS A 256 -21.13 -14.12 17.64
C LYS A 256 -20.97 -15.50 18.25
N ASP A 257 -19.76 -16.02 18.16
CA ASP A 257 -19.34 -17.23 18.85
C ASP A 257 -19.18 -16.94 20.35
N ASN A 258 -19.69 -17.84 21.20
CA ASN A 258 -19.73 -17.60 22.64
C ASN A 258 -18.32 -17.63 23.29
N VAL A 259 -17.34 -18.28 22.64
CA VAL A 259 -15.97 -18.42 23.16
C VAL A 259 -15.08 -17.31 22.64
N THR A 260 -15.05 -17.12 21.33
CA THR A 260 -14.14 -16.17 20.66
C THR A 260 -14.71 -14.75 20.56
N GLN A 261 -16.02 -14.57 20.74
CA GLN A 261 -16.74 -13.31 20.56
C GLN A 261 -16.64 -12.71 19.13
N LEU A 262 -16.04 -13.46 18.19
CA LEU A 262 -15.98 -13.17 16.76
C LEU A 262 -17.22 -13.71 16.06
N ASN A 263 -17.47 -13.26 14.83
CA ASN A 263 -18.61 -13.73 14.08
C ASN A 263 -18.40 -15.14 13.52
N VAL A 264 -19.49 -15.92 13.48
CA VAL A 264 -19.49 -17.31 13.03
C VAL A 264 -19.66 -17.40 11.52
N ILE A 265 -18.90 -18.30 10.89
CA ILE A 265 -19.05 -18.65 9.47
C ILE A 265 -20.09 -19.75 9.36
N SER A 266 -21.14 -19.50 8.58
CA SER A 266 -22.18 -20.48 8.28
C SER A 266 -21.98 -21.02 6.88
N CYS A 267 -21.92 -22.35 6.74
CA CYS A 267 -21.70 -23.03 5.47
C CYS A 267 -22.90 -23.91 5.11
N THR A 268 -23.33 -23.83 3.85
CA THR A 268 -24.38 -24.69 3.29
C THR A 268 -23.84 -25.48 2.12
N HIS A 269 -24.31 -26.71 1.92
CA HIS A 269 -23.87 -27.55 0.80
C HIS A 269 -24.57 -27.08 -0.48
N VAL A 270 -23.80 -26.94 -1.57
CA VAL A 270 -24.36 -26.57 -2.88
C VAL A 270 -25.28 -27.72 -3.37
N PRO A 271 -26.58 -27.50 -3.61
CA PRO A 271 -27.48 -28.56 -4.07
C PRO A 271 -27.24 -28.89 -5.54
N CYS A 272 -26.96 -30.16 -5.86
CA CYS A 272 -26.83 -30.63 -7.24
C CYS A 272 -28.20 -31.11 -7.76
N ASN A 273 -28.87 -30.29 -8.56
CA ASN A 273 -30.23 -30.58 -9.06
C ASN A 273 -30.29 -31.56 -10.26
N THR A 274 -29.14 -32.05 -10.75
CA THR A 274 -29.08 -32.96 -11.91
C THR A 274 -29.03 -34.41 -11.46
N THR A 275 -30.18 -35.10 -11.50
CA THR A 275 -30.32 -36.51 -11.11
C THR A 275 -30.18 -37.50 -12.27
N SER A 276 -30.36 -37.08 -13.51
CA SER A 276 -30.22 -37.93 -14.70
C SER A 276 -29.89 -37.11 -15.96
N CYS A 277 -29.20 -37.73 -16.91
CA CYS A 277 -28.87 -37.14 -18.22
C CYS A 277 -29.81 -37.66 -19.31
N ASN A 278 -29.93 -36.91 -20.40
CA ASN A 278 -30.68 -37.33 -21.59
C ASN A 278 -30.03 -38.56 -22.25
N SER A 279 -30.82 -39.33 -23.01
CA SER A 279 -30.37 -40.55 -23.69
C SER A 279 -29.10 -40.32 -24.53
N GLY A 280 -28.07 -41.13 -24.30
CA GLY A 280 -26.74 -41.00 -24.94
C GLY A 280 -25.70 -40.19 -24.15
N PHE A 281 -26.08 -39.65 -22.99
CA PHE A 281 -25.21 -38.93 -22.05
C PHE A 281 -25.22 -39.59 -20.66
N GLU A 282 -24.09 -39.55 -19.96
CA GLU A 282 -23.95 -40.07 -18.60
C GLU A 282 -23.30 -39.02 -17.68
N LEU A 283 -23.55 -39.14 -16.36
CA LEU A 283 -22.98 -38.26 -15.35
C LEU A 283 -21.51 -38.60 -15.12
N VAL A 284 -20.62 -37.65 -15.41
CA VAL A 284 -19.18 -37.78 -15.20
C VAL A 284 -18.72 -36.80 -14.15
N GLU A 285 -17.82 -37.28 -13.27
CA GLU A 285 -17.11 -36.45 -12.30
C GLU A 285 -16.03 -35.64 -13.02
N VAL A 286 -16.19 -34.31 -13.02
CA VAL A 286 -15.24 -33.41 -13.66
C VAL A 286 -14.28 -32.89 -12.59
N PRO A 287 -12.96 -33.07 -12.75
CA PRO A 287 -11.97 -32.57 -11.80
C PRO A 287 -12.12 -31.07 -11.58
N GLY A 288 -12.41 -30.68 -10.34
CA GLY A 288 -12.51 -29.27 -9.94
C GLY A 288 -13.91 -28.66 -9.99
N GLU A 289 -14.96 -29.44 -10.21
CA GLU A 289 -16.38 -29.04 -10.13
C GLU A 289 -17.08 -29.80 -8.99
N CYS A 290 -18.05 -29.17 -8.31
CA CYS A 290 -18.77 -29.84 -7.21
C CYS A 290 -19.82 -30.86 -7.71
N CYS A 291 -20.57 -30.50 -8.75
CA CYS A 291 -21.64 -31.34 -9.28
C CYS A 291 -21.20 -32.10 -10.54
N LYS A 292 -21.71 -33.33 -10.69
CA LYS A 292 -21.50 -34.16 -11.89
C LYS A 292 -22.10 -33.49 -13.13
N LYS A 293 -21.43 -33.57 -14.26
CA LYS A 293 -21.92 -33.01 -15.54
C LYS A 293 -22.26 -34.13 -16.52
N CYS A 294 -23.25 -33.89 -17.38
CA CYS A 294 -23.62 -34.83 -18.44
C CYS A 294 -22.60 -34.79 -19.58
N GLN A 295 -21.90 -35.88 -19.81
CA GLN A 295 -20.97 -36.05 -20.92
C GLN A 295 -21.52 -37.09 -21.90
N GLN A 296 -21.36 -36.84 -23.20
CA GLN A 296 -21.83 -37.76 -24.24
C GLN A 296 -21.00 -39.04 -24.24
N THR A 297 -21.65 -40.19 -24.06
CA THR A 297 -21.01 -41.52 -24.08
C THR A 297 -21.36 -42.33 -25.32
N HIS A 298 -22.45 -41.98 -26.02
CA HIS A 298 -22.94 -42.69 -27.20
C HIS A 298 -23.19 -41.74 -28.40
N CYS A 299 -23.03 -42.25 -29.63
CA CYS A 299 -23.43 -41.52 -30.82
C CYS A 299 -24.95 -41.54 -30.96
N ILE A 300 -25.55 -40.39 -31.29
CA ILE A 300 -27.00 -40.24 -31.47
C ILE A 300 -27.23 -39.95 -32.95
N ILE A 301 -27.93 -40.82 -33.66
CA ILE A 301 -28.30 -40.65 -35.08
C ILE A 301 -29.81 -40.44 -35.18
N GLU A 302 -30.20 -39.28 -35.72
CA GLU A 302 -31.60 -38.94 -35.97
C GLU A 302 -32.10 -39.65 -37.23
N ARG A 303 -33.22 -40.39 -37.10
CA ARG A 303 -33.87 -41.09 -38.21
C ARG A 303 -35.20 -40.41 -38.55
N PRO A 304 -35.66 -40.45 -39.81
CA PRO A 304 -36.86 -39.72 -40.24
C PRO A 304 -38.17 -40.08 -39.50
N ASN A 305 -38.23 -41.21 -38.78
CA ASN A 305 -39.44 -41.72 -38.11
C ASN A 305 -39.23 -42.06 -36.60
N GLN A 306 -38.75 -41.08 -35.82
CA GLN A 306 -38.92 -40.96 -34.36
C GLN A 306 -38.32 -42.02 -33.41
N GLU A 307 -37.23 -42.69 -33.80
CA GLU A 307 -36.40 -43.37 -32.81
C GLU A 307 -34.92 -43.07 -33.08
N TYR A 308 -34.31 -42.31 -32.16
CA TYR A 308 -32.88 -42.02 -32.17
C TYR A 308 -32.11 -43.34 -32.08
N LEU A 309 -31.22 -43.57 -33.04
CA LEU A 309 -30.34 -44.73 -32.99
C LEU A 309 -29.14 -44.37 -32.11
N ILE A 310 -29.04 -45.04 -30.96
CA ILE A 310 -27.94 -44.87 -30.00
C ILE A 310 -26.92 -45.98 -30.25
N LEU A 311 -25.72 -45.61 -30.68
CA LEU A 311 -24.63 -46.55 -30.97
C LEU A 311 -23.46 -46.34 -30.02
N LYS A 312 -22.86 -47.44 -29.55
CA LYS A 312 -21.60 -47.37 -28.81
C LYS A 312 -20.42 -47.18 -29.77
N PRO A 313 -19.30 -46.62 -29.31
CA PRO A 313 -18.10 -46.50 -30.15
C PRO A 313 -17.64 -47.87 -30.67
N GLY A 314 -17.51 -47.99 -31.99
CA GLY A 314 -17.17 -49.23 -32.70
C GLY A 314 -18.37 -50.00 -33.26
N ASP A 315 -19.59 -49.65 -32.88
CA ASP A 315 -20.79 -50.32 -33.39
C ASP A 315 -21.09 -49.90 -34.84
N ILE A 316 -21.50 -50.89 -35.65
CA ILE A 316 -22.01 -50.71 -37.01
C ILE A 316 -23.36 -51.41 -37.13
N GLN A 317 -24.40 -50.67 -37.50
CA GLN A 317 -25.73 -51.22 -37.75
C GLN A 317 -26.18 -51.00 -39.19
N LYS A 318 -26.84 -52.00 -39.79
CA LYS A 318 -27.41 -51.91 -41.14
C LYS A 318 -28.82 -51.35 -41.08
N ASN A 319 -29.22 -50.55 -42.06
CA ASN A 319 -30.61 -50.12 -42.18
C ASN A 319 -31.51 -51.32 -42.55
N PRO A 320 -32.59 -51.62 -41.80
CA PRO A 320 -33.49 -52.73 -42.10
C PRO A 320 -34.20 -52.60 -43.46
N ASN A 321 -34.45 -51.36 -43.91
CA ASN A 321 -35.23 -51.08 -45.12
C ASN A 321 -34.34 -50.91 -46.37
N ASP A 322 -33.04 -50.63 -46.18
CA ASP A 322 -32.08 -50.43 -47.26
C ASP A 322 -30.76 -51.15 -46.93
N LYS A 323 -30.48 -52.24 -47.65
CA LYS A 323 -29.29 -53.09 -47.45
C LYS A 323 -27.97 -52.39 -47.78
N CYS A 324 -28.01 -51.21 -48.39
CA CYS A 324 -26.86 -50.44 -48.80
C CYS A 324 -26.52 -49.26 -47.87
N THR A 325 -27.37 -48.96 -46.87
CA THR A 325 -27.15 -47.91 -45.87
C THR A 325 -26.67 -48.48 -44.53
N PHE A 326 -25.57 -47.97 -44.01
CA PHE A 326 -24.95 -48.38 -42.76
C PHE A 326 -24.74 -47.17 -41.82
N PHE A 327 -25.00 -47.38 -40.54
CA PHE A 327 -24.78 -46.42 -39.46
C PHE A 327 -23.60 -46.89 -38.62
N SER A 328 -22.59 -46.05 -38.44
CA SER A 328 -21.43 -46.39 -37.59
C SER A 328 -21.11 -45.26 -36.61
N CYS A 329 -20.63 -45.64 -35.43
CA CYS A 329 -20.14 -44.71 -34.43
C CYS A 329 -18.65 -44.96 -34.18
N VAL A 330 -17.81 -43.93 -34.30
CA VAL A 330 -16.37 -44.03 -34.02
C VAL A 330 -15.97 -42.96 -33.01
N LYS A 331 -15.01 -43.30 -32.14
CA LYS A 331 -14.42 -42.35 -31.18
C LYS A 331 -13.04 -41.93 -31.69
N ILE A 332 -12.91 -40.69 -32.13
CA ILE A 332 -11.65 -40.13 -32.63
C ILE A 332 -11.29 -38.95 -31.72
N SER A 333 -10.08 -38.96 -31.13
CA SER A 333 -9.59 -37.85 -30.27
C SER A 333 -10.56 -37.41 -29.17
N ASN A 334 -11.24 -38.39 -28.54
CA ASN A 334 -12.25 -38.19 -27.49
C ASN A 334 -13.58 -37.55 -27.94
N GLN A 335 -13.79 -37.41 -29.25
CA GLN A 335 -15.06 -36.98 -29.84
C GLN A 335 -15.78 -38.19 -30.47
N LEU A 336 -17.10 -38.25 -30.28
CA LEU A 336 -17.96 -39.27 -30.87
C LEU A 336 -18.46 -38.79 -32.22
N ILE A 337 -18.15 -39.53 -33.28
CA ILE A 337 -18.52 -39.18 -34.65
C ILE A 337 -19.43 -40.29 -35.18
N SER A 338 -20.67 -39.92 -35.47
CA SER A 338 -21.60 -40.77 -36.21
C SER A 338 -21.45 -40.55 -37.71
N SER A 339 -21.39 -41.62 -38.49
CA SER A 339 -21.37 -41.56 -39.95
C SER A 339 -22.43 -42.46 -40.57
N ILE A 340 -23.02 -41.97 -41.66
CA ILE A 340 -23.96 -42.69 -42.50
C ILE A 340 -23.22 -43.03 -43.80
N SER A 341 -23.11 -44.32 -44.13
CA SER A 341 -22.44 -44.80 -45.34
C SER A 341 -23.45 -45.43 -46.28
N ASN A 342 -23.58 -44.88 -47.49
CA ASN A 342 -24.47 -45.39 -48.53
C ASN A 342 -23.63 -45.98 -49.66
N ILE A 343 -23.81 -47.27 -49.94
CA ILE A 343 -23.09 -47.97 -51.01
C ILE A 343 -23.90 -47.90 -52.30
N THR A 344 -23.30 -47.38 -53.38
CA THR A 344 -23.89 -47.41 -54.73
C THR A 344 -23.30 -48.57 -55.54
N CYS A 345 -24.14 -49.35 -56.21
CA CYS A 345 -23.69 -50.50 -57.00
C CYS A 345 -23.46 -50.14 -58.48
N PRO A 346 -22.43 -50.70 -59.14
CA PRO A 346 -22.26 -50.57 -60.58
C PRO A 346 -23.36 -51.29 -61.37
N ASP A 347 -23.56 -50.86 -62.62
CA ASP A 347 -24.57 -51.43 -63.50
C ASP A 347 -24.35 -52.94 -63.71
N PHE A 348 -25.40 -53.73 -63.48
CA PHE A 348 -25.34 -55.19 -63.49
C PHE A 348 -26.29 -55.75 -64.56
N ASN A 349 -25.73 -56.42 -65.57
CA ASN A 349 -26.50 -57.09 -66.61
C ASN A 349 -26.51 -58.62 -66.37
N PRO A 350 -27.68 -59.23 -66.09
CA PRO A 350 -27.80 -60.67 -65.86
C PRO A 350 -27.40 -61.54 -67.07
N SER A 351 -27.37 -60.97 -68.27
CA SER A 351 -27.12 -61.68 -69.53
C SER A 351 -25.65 -62.08 -69.72
N ASP A 352 -24.73 -61.38 -69.04
CA ASP A 352 -23.28 -61.63 -69.11
C ASP A 352 -22.83 -62.77 -68.18
N CYS A 353 -23.76 -63.29 -67.39
CA CYS A 353 -23.55 -64.26 -66.35
C CYS A 353 -23.96 -65.68 -66.79
N VAL A 354 -23.26 -66.69 -66.28
CA VAL A 354 -23.73 -68.07 -66.37
C VAL A 354 -25.05 -68.20 -65.61
N PRO A 355 -26.11 -68.80 -66.20
CA PRO A 355 -27.41 -68.98 -65.54
C PRO A 355 -27.26 -69.67 -64.17
N GLY A 356 -27.81 -69.07 -63.13
CA GLY A 356 -27.76 -69.60 -61.75
C GLY A 356 -26.52 -69.19 -60.93
N SER A 357 -25.58 -68.40 -61.50
CA SER A 357 -24.37 -67.96 -60.78
C SER A 357 -24.49 -66.61 -60.06
N ILE A 358 -25.67 -65.97 -60.08
CA ILE A 358 -25.88 -64.64 -59.52
C ILE A 358 -25.96 -64.73 -57.99
N THR A 359 -25.05 -64.07 -57.30
CA THR A 359 -24.99 -63.99 -55.83
C THR A 359 -24.83 -62.54 -55.37
N TYR A 360 -24.99 -62.28 -54.07
CA TYR A 360 -24.69 -60.99 -53.47
C TYR A 360 -23.26 -60.95 -52.96
N MET A 361 -22.63 -59.79 -53.04
CA MET A 361 -21.35 -59.54 -52.38
C MET A 361 -21.46 -59.76 -50.86
N PRO A 362 -20.35 -60.03 -50.16
CA PRO A 362 -20.35 -60.29 -48.70
C PRO A 362 -21.00 -59.20 -47.84
N ASN A 363 -21.00 -57.95 -48.30
CA ASN A 363 -21.67 -56.83 -47.64
C ASN A 363 -23.21 -56.83 -47.79
N GLY A 364 -23.74 -57.62 -48.73
CA GLY A 364 -25.17 -57.85 -48.97
C GLY A 364 -25.87 -56.80 -49.84
N CYS A 365 -25.14 -55.82 -50.36
CA CYS A 365 -25.69 -54.69 -51.12
C CYS A 365 -25.71 -54.94 -52.64
N CYS A 366 -24.58 -55.31 -53.25
CA CYS A 366 -24.45 -55.43 -54.71
C CYS A 366 -24.48 -56.88 -55.21
N LYS A 367 -24.94 -57.09 -56.45
CA LYS A 367 -24.99 -58.40 -57.13
C LYS A 367 -23.71 -58.68 -57.91
N THR A 368 -23.30 -59.95 -57.98
CA THR A 368 -22.11 -60.44 -58.70
C THR A 368 -22.39 -61.82 -59.33
N CYS A 369 -21.58 -62.28 -60.29
CA CYS A 369 -21.80 -63.55 -60.99
C CYS A 369 -20.53 -64.13 -61.66
N ILE A 370 -20.61 -65.37 -62.17
CA ILE A 370 -19.54 -66.00 -62.97
C ILE A 370 -19.75 -65.65 -64.46
N PRO A 371 -18.76 -65.07 -65.17
CA PRO A 371 -18.90 -64.67 -66.57
C PRO A 371 -18.82 -65.86 -67.55
N ASN A 372 -19.54 -65.77 -68.67
CA ASN A 372 -19.61 -66.83 -69.71
C ASN A 372 -18.30 -66.94 -70.54
N ASN A 373 -17.90 -68.16 -70.96
CA ASN A 373 -16.56 -68.45 -71.53
C ASN A 373 -16.47 -68.31 -73.08
N GLN A 374 -17.60 -68.10 -73.78
CA GLN A 374 -17.64 -67.89 -75.24
C GLN A 374 -17.25 -66.47 -75.71
N THR A 375 -16.97 -65.56 -74.78
CA THR A 375 -16.58 -64.17 -75.06
C THR A 375 -15.06 -63.92 -74.91
N ARG A 376 -14.23 -64.98 -74.89
CA ARG A 376 -12.76 -64.86 -74.85
C ARG A 376 -12.19 -64.52 -76.23
N ILE A 377 -12.04 -63.22 -76.51
CA ILE A 377 -11.31 -62.70 -77.68
C ILE A 377 -9.80 -62.99 -77.46
N PRO A 378 -9.07 -63.64 -78.39
CA PRO A 378 -7.62 -63.82 -78.27
C PRO A 378 -6.88 -62.48 -78.43
N CYS A 379 -5.67 -62.34 -77.88
CA CYS A 379 -4.89 -61.11 -78.01
C CYS A 379 -4.59 -60.78 -79.49
N SER A 380 -5.15 -59.69 -80.00
CA SER A 380 -4.99 -59.23 -81.38
C SER A 380 -5.02 -57.71 -81.51
N ALA A 381 -4.47 -57.20 -82.62
CA ALA A 381 -4.57 -55.80 -83.00
C ALA A 381 -5.97 -55.53 -83.58
N MET A 382 -6.75 -54.70 -82.91
CA MET A 382 -8.13 -54.38 -83.29
C MET A 382 -8.18 -52.97 -83.89
N PRO A 383 -8.65 -52.79 -85.13
CA PRO A 383 -8.73 -51.48 -85.76
C PRO A 383 -9.86 -50.65 -85.13
N VAL A 384 -9.55 -49.40 -84.79
CA VAL A 384 -10.47 -48.40 -84.29
C VAL A 384 -10.24 -47.09 -85.04
N MET A 385 -11.32 -46.44 -85.47
CA MET A 385 -11.24 -45.10 -86.01
C MET A 385 -11.05 -44.12 -84.86
N LYS A 386 -9.94 -43.38 -84.87
CA LYS A 386 -9.64 -42.37 -83.86
C LYS A 386 -9.33 -41.05 -84.52
N GLU A 387 -9.88 -39.98 -83.97
CA GLU A 387 -9.55 -38.64 -84.37
C GLU A 387 -8.18 -38.25 -83.78
N ILE A 388 -7.24 -37.91 -84.65
CA ILE A 388 -5.97 -37.32 -84.24
C ILE A 388 -6.16 -35.81 -84.28
N SER A 389 -6.01 -35.17 -83.12
CA SER A 389 -6.03 -33.72 -82.97
C SER A 389 -4.65 -33.22 -82.56
N TYR A 390 -4.07 -32.36 -83.38
CA TYR A 390 -2.79 -31.71 -83.07
C TYR A 390 -2.85 -30.25 -83.51
N ASN A 391 -2.54 -29.35 -82.58
CA ASN A 391 -2.53 -27.90 -82.79
C ASN A 391 -3.86 -27.33 -83.36
N GLY A 392 -5.00 -27.92 -82.98
CA GLY A 392 -6.34 -27.49 -83.41
C GLY A 392 -6.81 -28.04 -84.76
N CYS A 393 -5.96 -28.79 -85.48
CA CYS A 393 -6.31 -29.47 -86.72
C CYS A 393 -6.64 -30.94 -86.43
N THR A 394 -7.59 -31.51 -87.17
CA THR A 394 -8.14 -32.84 -86.87
C THR A 394 -8.27 -33.72 -88.11
N LYS A 395 -8.11 -35.03 -87.94
CA LYS A 395 -8.45 -36.03 -88.97
C LYS A 395 -8.74 -37.40 -88.35
N ASN A 396 -9.71 -38.10 -88.91
CA ASN A 396 -10.02 -39.47 -88.53
C ASN A 396 -9.07 -40.46 -89.21
N VAL A 397 -8.41 -41.29 -88.41
CA VAL A 397 -7.45 -42.30 -88.89
C VAL A 397 -7.76 -43.64 -88.27
N SER A 398 -7.65 -44.72 -89.06
CA SER A 398 -7.76 -46.08 -88.55
C SER A 398 -6.47 -46.45 -87.81
N MET A 399 -6.56 -46.64 -86.50
CA MET A 399 -5.47 -47.02 -85.62
C MET A 399 -5.78 -48.37 -84.99
N ASN A 400 -4.78 -49.21 -84.74
CA ASN A 400 -5.00 -50.44 -83.99
C ASN A 400 -4.74 -50.24 -82.50
N TYR A 401 -5.47 -50.95 -81.65
CA TYR A 401 -5.13 -51.14 -80.24
C TYR A 401 -5.08 -52.63 -79.90
N CYS A 402 -4.29 -52.98 -78.90
CA CYS A 402 -4.19 -54.37 -78.44
C CYS A 402 -5.32 -54.71 -77.50
N SER A 403 -6.10 -55.72 -77.84
CA SER A 403 -7.19 -56.23 -77.01
C SER A 403 -7.30 -57.74 -77.11
N GLY A 404 -7.75 -58.35 -76.04
CA GLY A 404 -7.95 -59.79 -75.94
C GLY A 404 -7.37 -60.39 -74.68
N SER A 405 -7.53 -61.70 -74.56
CA SER A 405 -7.23 -62.48 -73.38
C SER A 405 -5.86 -63.14 -73.51
N CYS A 406 -5.05 -62.99 -72.47
CA CYS A 406 -3.76 -63.66 -72.32
C CYS A 406 -3.80 -64.66 -71.16
N GLY A 407 -3.10 -65.79 -71.32
CA GLY A 407 -3.11 -66.88 -70.35
C GLY A 407 -2.33 -66.51 -69.10
N THR A 408 -3.02 -66.45 -67.96
CA THR A 408 -2.40 -66.26 -66.63
C THR A 408 -2.73 -67.45 -65.74
N PHE A 409 -1.79 -67.85 -64.89
CA PHE A 409 -1.99 -68.93 -63.94
C PHE A 409 -1.24 -68.71 -62.63
N ALA A 410 -1.74 -69.37 -61.59
CA ALA A 410 -1.07 -69.55 -60.31
C ALA A 410 -1.11 -71.04 -59.97
N MET A 411 0.04 -71.69 -59.86
CA MET A 411 0.12 -73.14 -59.64
C MET A 411 1.21 -73.44 -58.61
N TYR A 412 0.95 -74.35 -57.68
CA TYR A 412 1.95 -74.75 -56.70
C TYR A 412 3.14 -75.44 -57.39
N SER A 413 4.34 -74.87 -57.24
CA SER A 413 5.56 -75.44 -57.78
C SER A 413 6.38 -76.08 -56.67
N VAL A 414 6.54 -77.39 -56.79
CA VAL A 414 7.29 -78.21 -55.83
C VAL A 414 8.76 -77.79 -55.76
N GLN A 415 9.31 -77.19 -56.83
CA GLN A 415 10.71 -76.76 -56.91
C GLN A 415 11.00 -75.51 -56.07
N VAL A 416 10.02 -74.62 -55.90
CA VAL A 416 10.13 -73.42 -55.06
C VAL A 416 9.32 -73.53 -53.76
N GLN A 417 8.63 -74.65 -53.54
CA GLN A 417 7.71 -74.92 -52.42
C GLN A 417 6.67 -73.81 -52.18
N ASP A 418 6.33 -73.07 -53.23
CA ASP A 418 5.41 -71.94 -53.19
C ASP A 418 4.55 -71.90 -54.47
N LEU A 419 3.56 -71.02 -54.51
CA LEU A 419 2.75 -70.76 -55.70
C LEU A 419 3.59 -70.03 -56.76
N ASP A 420 3.79 -70.69 -57.90
CA ASP A 420 4.37 -70.11 -59.10
C ASP A 420 3.30 -69.32 -59.86
N HIS A 421 3.63 -68.07 -60.21
CA HIS A 421 2.70 -67.12 -60.81
C HIS A 421 3.20 -66.70 -62.19
N LYS A 422 2.39 -66.96 -63.23
CA LYS A 422 2.60 -66.40 -64.57
C LYS A 422 1.49 -65.40 -64.89
N CYS A 423 1.82 -64.12 -64.91
CA CYS A 423 0.96 -63.08 -65.45
C CYS A 423 1.41 -62.70 -66.85
N SER A 424 0.45 -62.48 -67.76
CA SER A 424 0.69 -62.03 -69.12
C SER A 424 -0.41 -61.06 -69.54
N CYS A 425 -0.04 -60.01 -70.24
CA CYS A 425 -0.96 -58.98 -70.75
C CYS A 425 -0.82 -58.85 -72.27
N CYS A 426 -1.92 -58.49 -72.94
CA CYS A 426 -1.92 -58.23 -74.37
C CYS A 426 -1.28 -56.86 -74.63
N LYS A 427 -0.10 -56.83 -75.27
CA LYS A 427 0.69 -55.62 -75.52
C LYS A 427 1.16 -55.54 -76.97
N GLU A 428 1.56 -54.35 -77.39
CA GLU A 428 2.13 -54.09 -78.70
C GLU A 428 3.42 -54.89 -78.89
N GLU A 429 3.49 -55.65 -79.98
CA GLU A 429 4.68 -56.39 -80.39
C GLU A 429 5.51 -55.55 -81.36
N ARG A 430 4.84 -54.97 -82.36
CA ARG A 430 5.46 -54.12 -83.38
C ARG A 430 4.66 -52.86 -83.59
N THR A 431 5.38 -51.76 -83.74
CA THR A 431 4.82 -50.44 -84.02
C THR A 431 5.54 -49.82 -85.21
N SER A 432 4.85 -48.97 -85.96
CA SER A 432 5.37 -48.18 -87.08
C SER A 432 5.04 -46.70 -86.86
N GLU A 433 5.85 -45.80 -87.43
CA GLU A 433 5.49 -44.38 -87.50
C GLU A 433 4.75 -44.11 -88.82
N ARG A 434 3.55 -43.55 -88.74
CA ARG A 434 2.73 -43.19 -89.91
C ARG A 434 2.47 -41.69 -89.91
N GLN A 435 2.52 -41.10 -91.10
CA GLN A 435 2.26 -39.68 -91.30
C GLN A 435 0.83 -39.47 -91.81
N VAL A 436 0.15 -38.45 -91.30
CA VAL A 436 -1.19 -38.04 -91.72
C VAL A 436 -1.24 -36.54 -91.94
N THR A 437 -1.97 -36.11 -92.96
CA THR A 437 -2.24 -34.70 -93.23
C THR A 437 -3.56 -34.29 -92.57
N LEU A 438 -3.49 -33.50 -91.49
CA LEU A 438 -4.62 -33.00 -90.71
C LEU A 438 -5.28 -31.80 -91.39
N GLU A 439 -6.59 -31.65 -91.18
CA GLU A 439 -7.39 -30.55 -91.73
C GLU A 439 -7.65 -29.52 -90.62
N CYS A 440 -7.24 -28.28 -90.86
CA CYS A 440 -7.38 -27.18 -89.91
C CYS A 440 -8.66 -26.36 -90.17
N PRO A 441 -9.25 -25.72 -89.15
CA PRO A 441 -10.48 -24.92 -89.31
C PRO A 441 -10.34 -23.72 -90.27
N ASP A 442 -9.11 -23.26 -90.51
CA ASP A 442 -8.77 -22.17 -91.44
C ASP A 442 -8.59 -22.65 -92.89
N GLY A 443 -8.79 -23.94 -93.16
CA GLY A 443 -8.64 -24.56 -94.48
C GLY A 443 -7.20 -24.92 -94.85
N SER A 444 -6.24 -24.73 -93.94
CA SER A 444 -4.85 -25.18 -94.12
C SER A 444 -4.68 -26.67 -93.82
N GLU A 445 -3.66 -27.29 -94.40
CA GLU A 445 -3.31 -28.71 -94.17
C GLU A 445 -2.01 -28.82 -93.37
N LEU A 446 -2.01 -29.60 -92.27
CA LEU A 446 -0.87 -29.77 -91.37
C LEU A 446 -0.44 -31.24 -91.30
N SER A 447 0.81 -31.53 -91.64
CA SER A 447 1.33 -32.90 -91.57
C SER A 447 1.79 -33.28 -90.16
N HIS A 448 1.33 -34.43 -89.65
CA HIS A 448 1.64 -34.94 -88.31
C HIS A 448 1.97 -36.44 -88.35
N THR A 449 2.96 -36.86 -87.57
CA THR A 449 3.38 -38.27 -87.48
C THR A 449 2.92 -38.88 -86.16
N TYR A 450 2.37 -40.09 -86.21
CA TYR A 450 1.89 -40.83 -85.04
C TYR A 450 2.35 -42.29 -85.06
N THR A 451 2.41 -42.91 -83.88
CA THR A 451 2.75 -44.34 -83.74
C THR A 451 1.53 -45.22 -83.98
N HIS A 452 1.62 -46.13 -84.94
CA HIS A 452 0.60 -47.12 -85.27
C HIS A 452 1.02 -48.51 -84.81
N ILE A 453 0.11 -49.27 -84.19
CA ILE A 453 0.37 -50.64 -83.74
C ILE A 453 0.13 -51.60 -84.92
N GLU A 454 1.14 -52.38 -85.29
CA GLU A 454 1.07 -53.36 -86.38
C GLU A 454 0.57 -54.72 -85.88
N SER A 455 1.09 -55.17 -84.74
CA SER A 455 0.73 -56.46 -84.13
C SER A 455 0.76 -56.42 -82.62
N CYS A 456 0.01 -57.33 -82.00
CA CYS A 456 -0.11 -57.49 -80.56
C CYS A 456 0.18 -58.93 -80.16
N LEU A 457 0.82 -59.12 -79.01
CA LEU A 457 1.14 -60.44 -78.44
C LEU A 457 0.96 -60.42 -76.92
N CYS A 458 0.73 -61.59 -76.34
CA CYS A 458 0.79 -61.77 -74.89
C CYS A 458 2.24 -61.69 -74.40
N GLN A 459 2.53 -60.69 -73.58
CA GLN A 459 3.83 -60.48 -72.95
C GLN A 459 3.74 -60.70 -71.44
N ASP A 460 4.74 -61.34 -70.86
CA ASP A 460 4.78 -61.63 -69.43
C ASP A 460 4.91 -60.35 -68.59
N THR A 461 4.19 -60.30 -67.47
CA THR A 461 4.13 -59.18 -66.52
C THR A 461 4.22 -59.69 -65.09
N VAL A 462 4.61 -58.82 -64.15
CA VAL A 462 4.67 -59.16 -62.73
C VAL A 462 3.28 -59.04 -62.12
N CYS A 463 2.81 -60.09 -61.44
CA CYS A 463 1.53 -60.07 -60.72
C CYS A 463 1.66 -59.20 -59.45
N GLY A 464 1.13 -57.98 -59.47
CA GLY A 464 1.12 -57.10 -58.29
C GLY A 464 0.53 -55.73 -58.58
N LEU A 465 0.04 -55.06 -57.52
CA LEU A 465 -0.28 -53.63 -57.59
C LEU A 465 1.03 -52.86 -57.89
N PRO A 466 1.01 -51.82 -58.74
CA PRO A 466 2.19 -50.97 -58.88
C PRO A 466 2.55 -50.47 -57.49
N GLN A 467 3.71 -50.89 -56.98
CA GLN A 467 4.26 -50.28 -55.78
C GLN A 467 4.35 -48.80 -56.08
N ALA A 468 3.61 -47.99 -55.32
CA ALA A 468 3.74 -46.54 -55.36
C ALA A 468 5.24 -46.27 -55.31
N LYS A 469 5.77 -45.67 -56.39
CA LYS A 469 7.14 -45.17 -56.38
C LYS A 469 7.24 -44.39 -55.10
N GLN A 470 8.00 -44.91 -54.13
CA GLN A 470 8.38 -44.14 -52.98
C GLN A 470 9.13 -42.96 -53.56
N VAL A 471 8.43 -41.83 -53.64
CA VAL A 471 9.07 -40.54 -53.77
C VAL A 471 9.94 -40.47 -52.53
N ARG A 472 11.21 -40.83 -52.71
CA ARG A 472 12.27 -40.48 -51.77
C ARG A 472 12.18 -38.97 -51.65
N THR A 473 11.51 -38.52 -50.59
CA THR A 473 11.67 -37.19 -50.06
C THR A 473 13.17 -37.02 -49.83
N ARG A 474 13.79 -36.22 -50.70
CA ARG A 474 15.15 -35.72 -50.52
C ARG A 474 15.17 -35.02 -49.16
N ARG A 475 15.68 -35.71 -48.14
CA ARG A 475 16.25 -35.03 -46.97
C ARG A 475 17.43 -34.22 -47.52
N SER A 476 17.26 -32.91 -47.54
CA SER A 476 18.31 -31.94 -47.77
C SER A 476 19.46 -32.21 -46.80
N SER A 477 20.56 -32.68 -47.35
CA SER A 477 21.85 -32.72 -46.66
C SER A 477 22.31 -31.29 -46.39
N ALA A 478 22.56 -31.00 -45.11
CA ALA A 478 23.31 -29.84 -44.69
C ALA A 478 24.74 -29.93 -45.23
N TRP A 479 25.14 -28.96 -46.05
CA TRP A 479 26.54 -28.55 -46.27
C TRP A 479 26.67 -27.17 -45.61
N PHE A 480 27.38 -27.06 -44.49
CA PHE A 480 28.80 -26.70 -44.47
C PHE A 480 29.12 -25.50 -45.37
N LEU A 481 28.99 -24.31 -44.80
CA LEU A 481 29.79 -23.15 -45.20
C LEU A 481 31.21 -23.38 -44.69
N GLY A 482 32.16 -23.40 -45.62
CA GLY A 482 33.56 -23.65 -45.37
C GLY A 482 34.29 -22.48 -44.69
N ARG A 483 35.35 -22.86 -43.96
CA ARG A 483 36.44 -21.99 -43.47
C ARG A 483 37.17 -21.28 -44.62
N LYS A 484 37.35 -19.96 -44.51
CA LYS A 484 38.64 -19.26 -44.43
C LYS A 484 38.42 -17.77 -44.25
#